data_AF-A0A9E0IUY8-F1
#
_entry.id   AF-A0A9E0IUY8-F1
#
_cell.length_a   1.000
_cell.length_b   1.000
_cell.length_c   1.000
_cell.angle_alpha   90.00
_cell.angle_beta   90.00
_cell.angle_gamma   90.00
#
_symmetry.space_group_name_H-M   'P 1'
#
loop_
_entity.id
_entity.type
_entity.pdbx_description
1 polymer ?
#
loop_
_entity_poly.entity_id
_entity_poly.type
_entity_poly.pdbx_seq_one_letter_code
_entity_poly.pdbx_strand_id
1 'polypeptide(L)'
;MARTWLLVGVLVTACSSPPTGGERGECYGNGTCDRGLVCLSQRCVRPPGADCAAVAEHLTGLLLGNYAEPAERAALQRELVAECQASPVSVADGACMLAATSRHALAGCGRQLGVADCAAIVAHLRGLPADPQADPFLVTPIDRWIDRCRNEVPDRAFERCVRAATSRDAASRCRW
;
A
#
# COMPACT_ATOMS: atom_id res chain seq x y z
N MET A 1 -19.74 60.48 -29.51
CA MET A 1 -20.54 59.99 -28.36
C MET A 1 -20.68 58.47 -28.51
N ALA A 2 -19.86 57.67 -27.81
CA ALA A 2 -19.91 56.20 -27.89
C ALA A 2 -20.18 55.64 -26.50
N ARG A 3 -21.36 55.04 -26.33
CA ARG A 3 -21.83 54.40 -25.10
C ARG A 3 -21.43 52.93 -25.13
N THR A 4 -20.35 52.59 -24.42
CA THR A 4 -19.94 51.22 -24.17
C THR A 4 -20.81 50.65 -23.05
N TRP A 5 -21.69 49.69 -23.39
CA TRP A 5 -22.50 48.96 -22.43
C TRP A 5 -21.70 47.77 -21.90
N LEU A 6 -21.35 47.80 -20.61
CA LEU A 6 -20.82 46.67 -19.86
C LEU A 6 -21.98 45.73 -19.51
N LEU A 7 -22.09 44.62 -20.25
CA LEU A 7 -22.93 43.48 -19.88
C LEU A 7 -22.21 42.68 -18.79
N VAL A 8 -22.62 42.89 -17.54
CA VAL A 8 -22.24 42.04 -16.40
C VAL A 8 -23.08 40.77 -16.47
N GLY A 9 -22.50 39.71 -17.04
CA GLY A 9 -23.09 38.37 -17.04
C GLY A 9 -22.96 37.72 -15.67
N VAL A 10 -24.06 37.56 -14.94
CA VAL A 10 -24.13 36.80 -13.69
C VAL A 10 -24.11 35.30 -14.03
N LEU A 11 -22.97 34.65 -13.79
CA LEU A 11 -22.82 33.20 -13.83
C LEU A 11 -23.49 32.59 -12.59
N VAL A 12 -24.71 32.08 -12.75
CA VAL A 12 -25.38 31.26 -11.74
C VAL A 12 -24.78 29.86 -11.82
N THR A 13 -23.79 29.56 -10.99
CA THR A 13 -23.28 28.20 -10.79
C THR A 13 -24.34 27.38 -10.04
N ALA A 14 -25.02 26.48 -10.75
CA ALA A 14 -25.95 25.53 -10.15
C ALA A 14 -25.17 24.58 -9.21
N CYS A 15 -25.44 24.67 -7.90
CA CYS A 15 -24.97 23.70 -6.93
C CYS A 15 -25.69 22.37 -7.18
N SER A 16 -25.06 21.44 -7.88
CA SER A 16 -25.53 20.06 -7.97
C SER A 16 -25.35 19.38 -6.61
N SER A 17 -26.44 18.90 -6.02
CA SER A 17 -26.37 18.03 -4.85
C SER A 17 -25.49 16.81 -5.14
N PRO A 18 -24.63 16.37 -4.19
CA PRO A 18 -23.86 15.14 -4.37
C PRO A 18 -24.80 13.95 -4.59
N PRO A 19 -24.41 12.97 -5.43
CA PRO A 19 -25.24 11.80 -5.71
C PRO A 19 -25.46 10.97 -4.45
N THR A 20 -26.61 10.29 -4.36
CA THR A 20 -26.89 9.29 -3.31
C THR A 20 -25.80 8.21 -3.32
N GLY A 21 -25.30 7.86 -2.14
CA GLY A 21 -24.17 6.95 -1.93
C GLY A 21 -22.80 7.61 -2.00
N GLY A 22 -22.68 8.76 -2.67
CA GLY A 22 -21.43 9.48 -2.86
C GLY A 22 -21.02 10.33 -1.66
N GLU A 23 -19.76 10.78 -1.63
CA GLU A 23 -19.23 11.56 -0.51
C GLU A 23 -20.06 12.85 -0.27
N ARG A 24 -20.49 13.04 0.99
CA ARG A 24 -21.43 14.07 1.47
C ARG A 24 -22.87 13.95 0.94
N GLY A 25 -23.16 12.93 0.12
CA GLY A 25 -24.50 12.56 -0.32
C GLY A 25 -25.30 11.85 0.77
N GLU A 26 -26.58 11.62 0.48
CA GLU A 26 -27.44 10.76 1.29
C GLU A 26 -26.98 9.31 1.19
N CYS A 27 -27.18 8.52 2.25
CA CYS A 27 -26.91 7.08 2.18
C CYS A 27 -27.89 6.36 1.24
N TYR A 28 -27.50 5.18 0.77
CA TYR A 28 -28.43 4.27 0.14
C TYR A 28 -29.52 3.83 1.14
N GLY A 29 -30.69 3.42 0.65
CA GLY A 29 -31.83 3.02 1.50
C GLY A 29 -31.55 1.80 2.40
N ASN A 30 -30.47 1.07 2.15
CA ASN A 30 -29.98 -0.03 3.00
C ASN A 30 -28.96 0.44 4.08
N GLY A 31 -28.70 1.74 4.20
CA GLY A 31 -27.73 2.30 5.14
C GLY A 31 -26.26 2.15 4.72
N THR A 32 -25.97 1.86 3.44
CA THR A 32 -24.59 1.80 2.93
C THR A 32 -24.25 3.00 2.05
N CYS A 33 -22.98 3.10 1.66
CA CYS A 33 -22.44 4.13 0.78
C CYS A 33 -21.52 3.49 -0.27
N ASP A 34 -20.96 4.31 -1.16
CA ASP A 34 -19.92 3.85 -2.09
C ASP A 34 -18.68 3.32 -1.36
N ARG A 35 -17.85 2.55 -2.08
CA ARG A 35 -16.66 1.90 -1.53
C ARG A 35 -15.77 2.91 -0.81
N GLY A 36 -15.44 2.61 0.45
CA GLY A 36 -14.56 3.43 1.29
C GLY A 36 -15.28 4.56 2.04
N LEU A 37 -16.60 4.66 1.94
CA LEU A 37 -17.42 5.59 2.72
C LEU A 37 -18.23 4.82 3.76
N VAL A 38 -18.56 5.49 4.85
CA VAL A 38 -19.44 4.98 5.90
C VAL A 38 -20.69 5.85 6.00
N CYS A 39 -21.85 5.23 6.21
CA CYS A 39 -23.09 5.96 6.46
C CYS A 39 -23.11 6.42 7.92
N LEU A 40 -22.96 7.73 8.14
CA LEU A 40 -23.06 8.35 9.46
C LEU A 40 -24.13 9.43 9.42
N SER A 41 -25.18 9.27 10.22
CA SER A 41 -26.29 10.23 10.30
C SER A 41 -26.95 10.51 8.93
N GLN A 42 -27.25 9.46 8.16
CA GLN A 42 -27.83 9.52 6.81
C GLN A 42 -26.95 10.24 5.77
N ARG A 43 -25.65 10.43 6.06
CA ARG A 43 -24.69 11.00 5.13
C ARG A 43 -23.51 10.06 4.93
N CYS A 44 -23.08 9.96 3.68
CA CYS A 44 -21.88 9.21 3.33
C CYS A 44 -20.64 10.04 3.62
N VAL A 45 -19.86 9.62 4.61
CA VAL A 45 -18.63 10.30 5.03
C VAL A 45 -17.43 9.40 4.80
N ARG A 46 -16.29 10.01 4.45
CA ARG A 46 -15.03 9.29 4.40
C ARG A 46 -14.53 9.12 5.84
N PRO A 47 -14.31 7.89 6.32
CA PRO A 47 -13.69 7.70 7.63
C PRO A 47 -12.29 8.29 7.63
N PRO A 48 -11.77 8.70 8.80
CA PRO A 48 -10.37 9.11 8.89
C PRO A 48 -9.46 7.96 8.45
N GLY A 49 -8.27 8.28 7.95
CA GLY A 49 -7.23 7.27 7.73
C GLY A 49 -6.68 6.75 9.06
N ALA A 50 -5.87 5.69 8.99
CA ALA A 50 -5.07 5.27 10.14
C ALA A 50 -4.10 6.38 10.59
N ASP A 51 -3.71 6.34 11.86
CA ASP A 51 -2.60 7.17 12.36
C ASP A 51 -1.28 6.64 11.78
N CYS A 52 -0.83 7.26 10.69
CA CYS A 52 0.39 6.85 10.00
C CYS A 52 1.64 6.97 10.88
N ALA A 53 1.67 7.87 11.86
CA ALA A 53 2.83 7.99 12.75
C ALA A 53 2.89 6.80 13.71
N ALA A 54 1.76 6.45 14.33
CA ALA A 54 1.67 5.30 15.23
C ALA A 54 1.94 3.97 14.50
N VAL A 55 1.36 3.80 13.30
CA VAL A 55 1.61 2.63 12.46
C VAL A 55 3.09 2.53 12.10
N ALA A 56 3.71 3.63 11.65
CA ALA A 56 5.12 3.63 11.27
C ALA A 56 6.05 3.33 12.45
N GLU A 57 5.79 3.88 13.63
CA GLU A 57 6.57 3.59 14.85
C GLU A 57 6.51 2.09 15.19
N HIS A 58 5.30 1.52 15.23
CA HIS A 58 5.09 0.10 15.52
C HIS A 58 5.80 -0.81 14.51
N LEU A 59 5.59 -0.53 13.21
CA LEU A 59 6.20 -1.30 12.13
C LEU A 59 7.73 -1.16 12.12
N THR A 60 8.28 0.00 12.45
CA THR A 60 9.74 0.18 12.56
C THR A 60 10.34 -0.76 13.61
N GLY A 61 9.69 -0.88 14.78
CA GLY A 61 10.10 -1.81 15.82
C GLY A 61 10.04 -3.27 15.37
N LEU A 62 8.96 -3.64 14.69
CA LEU A 62 8.74 -4.99 14.17
C LEU A 62 9.71 -5.35 13.02
N LEU A 63 10.04 -4.40 12.15
CA LEU A 63 10.90 -4.63 10.99
C LEU A 63 12.38 -4.60 11.35
N LEU A 64 12.85 -3.63 12.12
CA LEU A 64 14.28 -3.51 12.43
C LEU A 64 14.70 -4.23 13.72
N GLY A 65 13.73 -4.57 14.58
CA GLY A 65 14.00 -5.16 15.88
C GLY A 65 14.53 -4.16 16.90
N ASN A 66 14.86 -4.68 18.10
CA ASN A 66 15.18 -3.86 19.27
C ASN A 66 16.53 -3.15 19.22
N TYR A 67 17.46 -3.60 18.36
CA TYR A 67 18.87 -3.17 18.37
C TYR A 67 19.26 -2.27 17.19
N ALA A 68 18.31 -1.83 16.37
CA ALA A 68 18.64 -0.96 15.25
C ALA A 68 19.07 0.44 15.71
N GLU A 69 20.04 0.99 14.98
CA GLU A 69 20.60 2.31 15.27
C GLU A 69 19.52 3.40 15.17
N PRO A 70 19.57 4.45 16.01
CA PRO A 70 18.56 5.51 16.01
C PRO A 70 18.38 6.17 14.63
N ALA A 71 19.47 6.34 13.88
CA ALA A 71 19.45 6.92 12.55
C ALA A 71 18.71 6.03 11.54
N GLU A 72 18.92 4.71 11.61
CA GLU A 72 18.26 3.72 10.75
C GLU A 72 16.75 3.67 11.04
N ARG A 73 16.38 3.64 12.33
CA ARG A 73 14.97 3.69 12.76
C ARG A 73 14.27 4.94 12.27
N ALA A 74 14.88 6.10 12.45
CA ALA A 74 14.30 7.36 11.99
C ALA A 74 14.14 7.42 10.47
N ALA A 75 15.07 6.81 9.70
CA ALA A 75 14.96 6.72 8.26
C ALA A 75 13.77 5.84 7.84
N LEU A 76 13.68 4.62 8.35
CA LEU A 76 12.58 3.72 8.02
C LEU A 76 11.23 4.27 8.46
N GLN A 77 11.14 4.87 9.65
CA GLN A 77 9.89 5.47 10.12
C GLN A 77 9.40 6.58 9.18
N ARG A 78 10.31 7.44 8.67
CA ARG A 78 9.93 8.46 7.67
C ARG A 78 9.44 7.83 6.37
N GLU A 79 10.08 6.76 5.89
CA GLU A 79 9.64 6.03 4.70
C GLU A 79 8.25 5.43 4.88
N LEU A 80 7.98 4.79 6.03
CA LEU A 80 6.69 4.18 6.34
C LEU A 80 5.57 5.22 6.49
N VAL A 81 5.85 6.37 7.12
CA VAL A 81 4.89 7.49 7.18
C VAL A 81 4.56 7.98 5.77
N ALA A 82 5.58 8.17 4.92
CA ALA A 82 5.37 8.59 3.54
C ALA A 82 4.57 7.56 2.73
N GLU A 83 4.86 6.26 2.87
CA GLU A 83 4.10 5.18 2.22
C GLU A 83 2.63 5.17 2.67
N CYS A 84 2.38 5.30 3.98
CA CYS A 84 1.04 5.36 4.55
C CYS A 84 0.22 6.57 4.05
N GLN A 85 0.85 7.73 3.93
CA GLN A 85 0.21 8.95 3.46
C GLN A 85 -0.04 8.94 1.94
N ALA A 86 0.90 8.41 1.16
CA ALA A 86 0.79 8.35 -0.30
C ALA A 86 -0.35 7.44 -0.76
N SER A 87 -0.71 6.44 0.05
CA SER A 87 -1.83 5.56 -0.25
C SER A 87 -2.62 5.25 1.03
N PRO A 88 -3.69 6.02 1.30
CA PRO A 88 -4.38 6.06 2.58
C PRO A 88 -4.71 4.66 3.11
N VAL A 89 -4.16 4.35 4.28
CA VAL A 89 -4.47 3.13 5.05
C VAL A 89 -5.78 3.35 5.78
N SER A 90 -6.71 2.39 5.68
CA SER A 90 -7.98 2.47 6.42
C SER A 90 -7.74 2.30 7.93
N VAL A 91 -8.67 2.79 8.78
CA VAL A 91 -8.58 2.54 10.23
C VAL A 91 -8.50 1.04 10.54
N ALA A 92 -9.25 0.22 9.80
CA ALA A 92 -9.25 -1.23 9.98
C ALA A 92 -7.89 -1.86 9.65
N ASP A 93 -7.27 -1.44 8.54
CA ASP A 93 -5.93 -1.90 8.17
C ASP A 93 -4.87 -1.41 9.16
N GLY A 94 -4.95 -0.16 9.61
CA GLY A 94 -4.05 0.39 10.62
C GLY A 94 -4.15 -0.35 11.94
N ALA A 95 -5.37 -0.66 12.39
CA ALA A 95 -5.60 -1.47 13.59
C ALA A 95 -5.03 -2.88 13.45
N CYS A 96 -5.17 -3.51 12.27
CA CYS A 96 -4.55 -4.80 11.99
C CYS A 96 -3.02 -4.73 12.10
N MET A 97 -2.40 -3.72 11.48
CA MET A 97 -0.95 -3.53 11.53
C MET A 97 -0.44 -3.30 12.96
N LEU A 98 -1.13 -2.48 13.74
CA LEU A 98 -0.80 -2.21 15.15
C LEU A 98 -0.95 -3.45 16.04
N ALA A 99 -1.84 -4.38 15.69
CA ALA A 99 -2.01 -5.64 16.39
C ALA A 99 -1.00 -6.72 15.97
N ALA A 100 -0.33 -6.56 14.83
CA ALA A 100 0.61 -7.55 14.33
C ALA A 100 1.88 -7.61 15.19
N THR A 101 2.28 -8.82 15.59
CA THR A 101 3.46 -9.08 16.42
C THR A 101 4.66 -9.62 15.64
N SER A 102 4.50 -9.88 14.35
CA SER A 102 5.56 -10.39 13.47
C SER A 102 5.32 -9.96 12.01
N ARG A 103 6.36 -10.04 11.18
CA ARG A 103 6.25 -9.77 9.73
C ARG A 103 5.25 -10.69 9.04
N HIS A 104 5.18 -11.94 9.48
CA HIS A 104 4.22 -12.91 8.96
C HIS A 104 2.77 -12.51 9.31
N ALA A 105 2.52 -12.02 10.53
CA ALA A 105 1.20 -11.54 10.92
C ALA A 105 0.73 -10.35 10.08
N LEU A 106 1.65 -9.47 9.65
CA LEU A 106 1.33 -8.35 8.75
C LEU A 106 0.80 -8.83 7.39
N ALA A 107 1.23 -10.00 6.91
CA ALA A 107 0.76 -10.54 5.64
C ALA A 107 -0.76 -10.81 5.63
N GLY A 108 -1.38 -10.98 6.81
CA GLY A 108 -2.82 -11.15 6.97
C GLY A 108 -3.63 -9.84 6.92
N CYS A 109 -2.97 -8.68 6.98
CA CYS A 109 -3.67 -7.40 6.89
C CYS A 109 -4.08 -7.10 5.45
N GLY A 110 -5.26 -6.48 5.28
CA GLY A 110 -5.81 -6.15 3.96
C GLY A 110 -4.89 -5.24 3.16
N ARG A 111 -4.21 -4.33 3.85
CA ARG A 111 -3.08 -3.55 3.33
C ARG A 111 -1.82 -3.80 4.16
N GLN A 112 -0.66 -3.71 3.51
CA GLN A 112 0.65 -3.94 4.10
C GLN A 112 1.57 -2.75 3.81
N LEU A 113 2.42 -2.39 4.77
CA LEU A 113 3.46 -1.35 4.64
C LEU A 113 4.81 -1.94 5.03
N GLY A 114 5.90 -1.47 4.40
CA GLY A 114 7.27 -1.86 4.76
C GLY A 114 7.68 -3.31 4.48
N VAL A 115 6.74 -4.18 4.13
CA VAL A 115 6.98 -5.58 3.76
C VAL A 115 6.73 -5.81 2.28
N ALA A 116 7.43 -6.78 1.71
CA ALA A 116 7.30 -7.14 0.31
C ALA A 116 5.99 -7.86 -0.01
N ASP A 117 5.49 -7.67 -1.24
CA ASP A 117 4.43 -8.51 -1.80
C ASP A 117 5.02 -9.79 -2.41
N CYS A 118 4.97 -10.88 -1.64
CA CYS A 118 5.43 -12.19 -2.10
C CYS A 118 4.69 -12.70 -3.35
N ALA A 119 3.41 -12.36 -3.53
CA ALA A 119 2.68 -12.78 -4.73
C ALA A 119 3.22 -12.06 -5.96
N ALA A 120 3.49 -10.75 -5.85
CA ALA A 120 4.11 -9.97 -6.91
C ALA A 120 5.54 -10.45 -7.24
N ILE A 121 6.35 -10.75 -6.22
CA ILE A 121 7.70 -11.32 -6.38
C ILE A 121 7.65 -12.65 -7.13
N VAL A 122 6.81 -13.59 -6.67
CA VAL A 122 6.70 -14.92 -7.27
C VAL A 122 6.20 -14.83 -8.71
N ALA A 123 5.22 -13.97 -8.98
CA ALA A 123 4.72 -13.73 -10.32
C ALA A 123 5.83 -13.20 -11.25
N HIS A 124 6.62 -12.21 -10.78
CA HIS A 124 7.75 -11.66 -11.53
C HIS A 124 8.81 -12.72 -11.82
N LEU A 125 9.27 -13.45 -10.80
CA LEU A 125 10.30 -14.48 -10.93
C LEU A 125 9.90 -15.60 -11.91
N ARG A 126 8.61 -16.00 -11.90
CA ARG A 126 8.09 -16.99 -12.86
C ARG A 126 8.01 -16.45 -14.29
N GLY A 127 7.83 -15.14 -14.45
CA GLY A 127 7.83 -14.47 -15.76
C GLY A 127 9.22 -14.27 -16.37
N LEU A 128 10.29 -14.42 -15.59
CA LEU A 128 11.66 -14.28 -16.10
C LEU A 128 12.01 -15.44 -17.06
N PRO A 129 12.64 -15.14 -18.21
CA PRO A 129 13.09 -16.17 -19.15
C PRO A 129 13.94 -17.24 -18.46
N ALA A 130 13.66 -18.50 -18.76
CA ALA A 130 14.49 -19.60 -18.31
C ALA A 130 15.87 -19.54 -19.00
N ASP A 131 16.92 -19.88 -18.26
CA ASP A 131 18.24 -20.08 -18.86
C ASP A 131 18.22 -21.42 -19.63
N PRO A 132 18.44 -21.41 -20.96
CA PRO A 132 18.43 -22.63 -21.76
C PRO A 132 19.54 -23.63 -21.36
N GLN A 133 20.55 -23.19 -20.62
CA GLN A 133 21.65 -24.04 -20.15
C GLN A 133 21.45 -24.53 -18.71
N ALA A 134 20.42 -24.07 -18.00
CA ALA A 134 20.17 -24.50 -16.63
C ALA A 134 19.75 -25.98 -16.59
N ASP A 135 20.39 -26.75 -15.72
CA ASP A 135 19.99 -28.13 -15.43
C ASP A 135 18.60 -28.13 -14.76
N PRO A 136 17.58 -28.79 -15.35
CA PRO A 136 16.22 -28.80 -14.83
C PRO A 136 16.07 -29.48 -13.45
N PHE A 137 17.08 -30.22 -12.99
CA PHE A 137 17.08 -30.89 -11.70
C PHE A 137 17.74 -30.09 -10.58
N LEU A 138 18.41 -28.96 -10.90
CA LEU A 138 19.04 -28.12 -9.90
C LEU A 138 18.05 -27.11 -9.32
N VAL A 139 17.86 -27.16 -8.00
CA VAL A 139 17.12 -26.13 -7.26
C VAL A 139 17.89 -24.82 -7.34
N THR A 140 17.34 -23.84 -8.05
CA THR A 140 17.98 -22.54 -8.22
C THR A 140 17.77 -21.64 -6.99
N PRO A 141 18.56 -20.55 -6.82
CA PRO A 141 18.26 -19.53 -5.82
C PRO A 141 16.83 -18.98 -5.90
N ILE A 142 16.28 -18.87 -7.12
CA ILE A 142 14.91 -18.39 -7.35
C ILE A 142 13.88 -19.38 -6.79
N ASP A 143 14.07 -20.67 -7.02
CA ASP A 143 13.14 -21.69 -6.50
C ASP A 143 13.11 -21.65 -4.96
N ARG A 144 14.28 -21.44 -4.33
CA ARG A 144 14.38 -21.26 -2.86
C ARG A 144 13.64 -20.02 -2.38
N TRP A 145 13.68 -18.91 -3.12
CA TRP A 145 12.93 -17.70 -2.75
C TRP A 145 11.44 -17.87 -2.92
N ILE A 146 10.99 -18.54 -3.99
CA ILE A 146 9.58 -18.86 -4.20
C ILE A 146 9.06 -19.72 -3.03
N ASP A 147 9.85 -20.70 -2.60
CA ASP A 147 9.47 -21.55 -1.46
C ASP A 147 9.52 -20.78 -0.13
N ARG A 148 10.54 -19.95 0.11
CA ARG A 148 10.62 -19.10 1.32
C ARG A 148 9.46 -18.13 1.42
N CYS A 149 8.98 -17.56 0.32
CA CYS A 149 7.81 -16.68 0.29
C CYS A 149 6.51 -17.32 0.82
N ARG A 150 6.47 -18.64 1.02
CA ARG A 150 5.34 -19.34 1.66
C ARG A 150 5.34 -19.17 3.18
N ASN A 151 6.51 -19.02 3.78
CA ASN A 151 6.70 -19.05 5.23
C ASN A 151 7.28 -17.74 5.78
N GLU A 152 7.97 -16.97 4.95
CA GLU A 152 8.67 -15.75 5.30
C GLU A 152 8.19 -14.58 4.44
N VAL A 153 8.25 -13.37 5.00
CA VAL A 153 7.90 -12.14 4.30
C VAL A 153 9.17 -11.30 4.14
N PRO A 154 9.69 -11.14 2.91
CA PRO A 154 10.89 -10.35 2.67
C PRO A 154 10.62 -8.85 2.89
N ASP A 155 11.69 -8.08 2.99
CA ASP A 155 11.57 -6.63 3.04
C ASP A 155 11.34 -6.01 1.65
N ARG A 156 10.93 -4.74 1.63
CA ARG A 156 10.71 -3.98 0.39
C ARG A 156 11.99 -3.78 -0.44
N ALA A 157 13.17 -3.80 0.16
CA ALA A 157 14.41 -3.63 -0.58
C ALA A 157 14.67 -4.85 -1.49
N PHE A 158 14.43 -6.06 -0.96
CA PHE A 158 14.45 -7.28 -1.75
C PHE A 158 13.42 -7.25 -2.89
N GLU A 159 12.17 -6.86 -2.60
CA GLU A 159 11.14 -6.74 -3.65
C GLU A 159 11.58 -5.82 -4.79
N ARG A 160 12.05 -4.61 -4.45
CA ARG A 160 12.50 -3.63 -5.46
C ARG A 160 13.64 -4.19 -6.30
N CYS A 161 14.61 -4.86 -5.67
CA CYS A 161 15.71 -5.50 -6.38
C CYS A 161 15.20 -6.57 -7.35
N VAL A 162 14.35 -7.49 -6.88
CA VAL A 162 13.84 -8.60 -7.70
C VAL A 162 13.00 -8.06 -8.86
N ARG A 163 12.12 -7.10 -8.61
CA ARG A 163 11.26 -6.51 -9.64
C ARG A 163 12.03 -5.68 -10.67
N ALA A 164 13.19 -5.15 -10.32
CA ALA A 164 14.09 -4.48 -11.26
C ALA A 164 14.90 -5.47 -12.11
N ALA A 165 15.04 -6.73 -11.68
CA ALA A 165 15.77 -7.73 -12.43
C ALA A 165 15.03 -8.15 -13.69
N THR A 166 15.76 -8.20 -14.81
CA THR A 166 15.25 -8.60 -16.13
C THR A 166 15.66 -10.02 -16.53
N SER A 167 16.47 -10.70 -15.72
CA SER A 167 16.91 -12.08 -15.92
C SER A 167 17.02 -12.83 -14.60
N ARG A 168 17.02 -14.17 -14.66
CA ARG A 168 17.14 -15.02 -13.46
C ARG A 168 18.49 -14.83 -12.74
N ASP A 169 19.56 -14.65 -13.49
CA ASP A 169 20.89 -14.35 -12.94
C ASP A 169 20.95 -12.97 -12.28
N ALA A 170 20.30 -11.95 -12.85
CA ALA A 170 20.19 -10.65 -12.20
C ALA A 170 19.36 -10.72 -10.92
N ALA A 171 18.26 -11.47 -10.93
CA ALA A 171 17.44 -11.67 -9.77
C ALA A 171 18.23 -12.37 -8.66
N SER A 172 19.02 -13.41 -8.97
CA SER A 172 19.77 -14.22 -8.00
C SER A 172 20.79 -13.43 -7.16
N ARG A 173 21.19 -12.23 -7.61
CA ARG A 173 22.06 -11.31 -6.87
C ARG A 173 21.35 -10.47 -5.81
N CYS A 174 20.02 -10.47 -5.79
CA CYS A 174 19.24 -9.77 -4.77
C CYS A 174 19.42 -10.44 -3.42
N ARG A 175 19.60 -9.62 -2.38
CA ARG A 175 19.74 -10.08 -1.01
C ARG A 175 18.35 -10.15 -0.36
N TRP A 176 17.96 -11.36 0.04
CA TRP A 176 16.78 -11.60 0.87
C TRP A 176 16.95 -10.97 2.25
#